data_AF-V7BA72-F1
#
_entry.id   AF-V7BA72-F1
#
_cell.length_a   1.000
_cell.length_b   1.000
_cell.length_c   1.000
_cell.angle_alpha   90.00
_cell.angle_beta   90.00
_cell.angle_gamma   90.00
#
_symmetry.space_group_name_H-M   'P 1'
#
loop_
_entity.id
_entity.type
_entity.pdbx_description
1 polymer ?
#
loop_
_entity_poly.entity_id
_entity_poly.type
_entity_poly.pdbx_seq_one_letter_code
_entity_poly.pdbx_strand_id
1 'polypeptide(L)' 'MSVAIDNHCPWKTKCLALQVVSKLGPSLNRKVVLEVLDLGLRDEVEEVRTEAVISMPVMVLWSVLDIPSHVFERME' A
#
# COMPACT_ATOMS: atom_id res chain seq x y z
N MET A 1 -5.25 -30.44 7.35
CA MET A 1 -5.78 -29.12 7.75
C MET A 1 -5.97 -28.32 6.47
N SER A 2 -7.20 -28.31 5.93
CA SER A 2 -7.54 -27.46 4.79
C SER A 2 -7.66 -26.04 5.33
N VAL A 3 -6.80 -25.13 4.86
CA VAL A 3 -6.99 -23.70 5.07
C VAL A 3 -8.30 -23.38 4.37
N ALA A 4 -9.38 -23.27 5.14
CA ALA A 4 -10.60 -22.66 4.67
C ALA A 4 -10.20 -21.26 4.22
N ILE A 5 -10.13 -21.06 2.91
CA ILE A 5 -10.13 -19.72 2.33
C ILE A 5 -11.54 -19.24 2.64
N ASP A 6 -11.69 -18.69 3.84
CA ASP A 6 -12.86 -17.92 4.21
C ASP A 6 -13.09 -16.96 3.04
N ASN A 7 -14.30 -16.92 2.50
CA ASN A 7 -14.68 -15.97 1.44
C ASN A 7 -14.76 -14.56 2.06
N HIS A 8 -13.68 -14.16 2.71
CA HIS A 8 -13.45 -12.86 3.25
C HIS A 8 -13.61 -11.89 2.09
N CYS A 9 -14.61 -11.01 2.22
CA CYS A 9 -14.85 -9.85 1.38
C CYS A 9 -13.60 -9.49 0.55
N PRO A 10 -13.60 -9.72 -0.78
CA PRO A 10 -12.41 -9.54 -1.61
C PRO A 10 -11.76 -8.16 -1.46
N TRP A 11 -12.57 -7.15 -1.10
CA TRP A 11 -12.10 -5.80 -0.80
C TRP A 11 -11.14 -5.73 0.41
N LYS A 12 -11.30 -6.59 1.42
CA LYS A 12 -10.41 -6.64 2.59
C LYS A 12 -8.99 -7.02 2.18
N THR A 13 -8.86 -7.96 1.25
CA THR A 13 -7.55 -8.34 0.69
C THR A 13 -6.91 -7.19 -0.09
N LYS A 14 -7.71 -6.40 -0.82
CA LYS A 14 -7.22 -5.19 -1.50
C LYS A 14 -6.75 -4.12 -0.50
N CYS A 15 -7.52 -3.87 0.56
CA CYS A 15 -7.12 -2.97 1.65
C CYS A 15 -5.81 -3.43 2.31
N LEU A 16 -5.70 -4.73 2.63
CA LEU A 16 -4.47 -5.30 3.17
C LEU A 16 -3.28 -5.13 2.22
N ALA A 17 -3.49 -5.29 0.91
CA ALA A 17 -2.44 -5.05 -0.08
C ALA A 17 -1.96 -3.59 -0.07
N LEU A 18 -2.87 -2.62 -0.01
CA LEU A 18 -2.53 -1.20 0.11
C LEU A 18 -1.73 -0.92 1.40
N GLN A 19 -2.14 -1.50 2.53
CA GLN A 19 -1.45 -1.38 3.80
C GLN A 19 -0.06 -2.01 3.81
N VAL A 20 0.10 -3.17 3.15
CA VAL A 20 1.41 -3.82 3.03
C VAL A 20 2.33 -2.99 2.16
N VAL A 21 1.86 -2.55 0.98
CA VAL A 21 2.66 -1.73 0.06
C VAL A 21 3.07 -0.41 0.69
N SER A 22 2.20 0.26 1.46
CA SER A 22 2.55 1.52 2.14
C SER A 22 3.62 1.35 3.22
N LYS A 23 3.75 0.16 3.82
CA LYS A 23 4.72 -0.13 4.88
C LYS A 23 6.06 -0.70 4.38
N LEU A 24 6.10 -1.27 3.18
CA LEU A 24 7.33 -1.82 2.60
C LEU A 24 8.37 -0.74 2.23
N GLY A 25 7.95 0.53 2.20
CA GLY A 25 8.86 1.67 2.09
C GLY A 25 9.57 1.76 0.74
N PRO A 26 10.78 2.34 0.69
CA PRO A 26 11.51 2.60 -0.57
C PRO A 26 12.09 1.34 -1.20
N SER A 27 11.91 0.16 -0.58
CA SER A 27 12.35 -1.13 -1.13
C SER A 27 11.57 -1.54 -2.39
N LEU A 28 10.41 -0.93 -2.62
CA LEU A 28 9.54 -1.23 -3.75
C LEU A 28 9.81 -0.34 -4.95
N ASN A 29 9.59 -0.91 -6.14
CA ASN A 29 9.63 -0.16 -7.38
C ASN A 29 8.57 0.95 -7.34
N ARG A 30 9.04 2.20 -7.45
CA ARG A 30 8.23 3.43 -7.44
C ARG A 30 7.05 3.40 -8.40
N LYS A 31 7.24 2.83 -9.60
CA LYS A 31 6.19 2.69 -10.61
C LYS A 31 5.08 1.76 -10.10
N VAL A 32 5.47 0.63 -9.51
CA VAL A 32 4.52 -0.34 -8.94
C VAL A 32 3.73 0.28 -7.78
N VAL A 33 4.39 1.03 -6.90
CA VAL A 33 3.71 1.73 -5.78
C VAL A 33 2.64 2.69 -6.30
N LEU A 34 2.96 3.50 -7.32
CA LEU A 34 2.02 4.46 -7.90
C LEU A 34 0.88 3.77 -8.68
N GLU A 35 1.16 2.67 -9.38
CA GLU A 35 0.13 1.88 -10.08
C GLU A 35 -0.85 1.21 -9.11
N VAL A 36 -0.36 0.66 -8.00
CA VAL A 36 -1.20 0.08 -6.94
C VAL A 36 -2.06 1.16 -6.28
N LEU A 37 -1.50 2.35 -6.04
CA LEU A 37 -2.26 3.49 -5.52
C LEU A 37 -3.35 3.94 -6.49
N ASP A 38 -3.05 4.09 -7.78
CA ASP A 38 -4.04 4.46 -8.80
C ASP A 38 -5.20 3.44 -8.87
N LEU A 39 -4.87 2.15 -8.81
CA LEU A 39 -5.86 1.08 -8.79
C LEU A 39 -6.77 1.17 -7.54
N GLY A 40 -6.19 1.41 -6.36
CA GLY A 40 -6.95 1.55 -5.12
C GLY A 40 -7.87 2.78 -5.12
N LEU A 41 -7.40 3.91 -5.64
CA LEU A 41 -8.19 5.15 -5.72
C LEU A 41 -9.38 5.04 -6.68
N ARG A 42 -9.30 4.16 -7.67
CA ARG A 42 -10.35 3.91 -8.67
C ARG A 42 -11.15 2.63 -8.42
N ASP A 43 -11.00 1.99 -7.26
CA ASP A 43 -11.73 0.77 -6.95
C ASP A 43 -13.24 1.05 -6.83
N GLU A 44 -14.07 0.07 -7.20
CA GLU A 44 -15.52 0.16 -7.10
C GLU A 44 -16.01 0.19 -5.64
N VAL A 45 -15.23 -0.39 -4.72
CA VAL A 45 -15.58 -0.51 -3.30
C VAL A 45 -15.06 0.68 -2.51
N GLU A 46 -15.96 1.34 -1.75
CA GLU A 46 -15.65 2.56 -0.99
C GLU A 46 -14.55 2.36 0.06
N GLU A 47 -14.54 1.21 0.71
CA GLU A 47 -13.54 0.84 1.72
C GLU A 47 -12.14 0.76 1.12
N VAL A 48 -12.02 0.31 -0.13
CA VAL A 48 -10.72 0.23 -0.84
C VAL A 48 -10.24 1.63 -1.22
N ARG A 49 -11.14 2.48 -1.73
CA ARG A 49 -10.81 3.88 -2.03
C ARG A 49 -10.40 4.64 -0.77
N THR A 50 -11.12 4.43 0.33
CA THR A 50 -10.82 5.03 1.64
C THR A 50 -9.44 4.62 2.12
N GLU A 51 -9.12 3.33 2.07
CA GLU A 51 -7.80 2.83 2.44
C GLU A 51 -6.69 3.38 1.52
N ALA A 52 -6.96 3.52 0.22
CA ALA A 52 -6.02 4.11 -0.73
C ALA A 52 -5.71 5.58 -0.40
N VAL A 53 -6.73 6.37 -0.05
CA VAL A 53 -6.56 7.76 0.40
C VAL A 53 -5.76 7.82 1.71
N ILE A 54 -6.03 6.92 2.66
CA ILE A 54 -5.28 6.82 3.92
C ILE A 54 -3.81 6.46 3.67
N SER A 55 -3.55 5.53 2.75
CA SER A 55 -2.20 5.06 2.42
C SER A 55 -1.42 6.03 1.51
N MET A 56 -2.12 6.91 0.79
CA MET A 56 -1.54 7.82 -0.21
C MET A 56 -0.37 8.67 0.32
N PRO A 57 -0.44 9.35 1.48
CA PRO A 57 0.65 10.20 1.93
C PRO A 57 1.96 9.42 2.09
N VAL A 58 1.88 8.21 2.65
CA VAL A 58 3.02 7.34 2.90
C VAL A 58 3.56 6.79 1.58
N MET A 59 2.70 6.29 0.70
CA MET A 59 3.09 5.76 -0.61
C MET A 59 3.72 6.84 -1.51
N VAL A 60 3.17 8.06 -1.50
CA VAL A 60 3.71 9.21 -2.23
C VAL A 60 5.05 9.64 -1.65
N LEU A 61 5.19 9.67 -0.32
CA LEU A 61 6.46 9.99 0.36
C LEU A 61 7.60 9.10 -0.16
N TRP A 62 7.40 7.78 -0.19
CA TRP A 62 8.37 6.81 -0.72
C TRP A 62 8.65 6.99 -2.19
N SER A 63 7.68 7.50 -2.94
CA SER A 63 7.84 7.71 -4.37
C SER A 63 8.54 9.01 -4.71
N VAL A 64 8.28 10.10 -4.01
CA VAL A 64 8.82 11.42 -4.38
C VAL A 64 10.23 11.59 -3.87
N LEU A 65 10.51 10.98 -2.72
CA LEU A 65 11.80 11.11 -2.13
C LEU A 65 12.68 9.95 -2.58
N ASP A 66 13.74 10.29 -3.31
CA ASP A 66 14.97 9.49 -3.41
C ASP A 66 15.66 9.44 -2.02
N ILE A 67 14.91 9.25 -0.92
CA ILE A 67 15.49 9.14 0.42
C ILE A 67 16.32 7.86 0.40
N PRO A 68 17.66 7.96 0.49
CA PRO A 68 18.47 6.78 0.59
C PRO A 68 18.20 6.19 1.98
N SER A 69 18.16 4.86 2.06
CA SER A 69 17.77 4.09 3.24
C SER A 69 18.36 4.58 4.58
N HIS A 70 19.53 5.21 4.56
CA HIS A 70 20.23 5.76 5.72
C HIS A 70 19.50 6.88 6.49
N VAL A 71 18.54 7.60 5.90
CA VAL A 71 17.81 8.66 6.64
C VAL A 71 16.85 8.05 7.67
N PHE A 72 16.40 6.82 7.44
CA PHE A 72 15.55 6.09 8.38
C PHE A 72 16.33 5.38 9.50
N GLU A 73 17.64 5.18 9.33
CA GLU A 73 18.52 4.66 10.39
C GLU A 73 18.71 5.66 11.55
N ARG A 74 18.35 6.94 11.38
CA ARG A 74 18.41 7.96 12.45
C ARG A 74 17.11 8.10 13.25
N MET A 75 16.10 7.28 12.99
CA MET A 75 14.83 7.29 13.72
C MET A 75 14.72 6.13 14.73
N GLU A 76 15.83 5.44 15.02
CA GLU A 76 16.02 4.53 16.16
C GLU A 76 16.79 5.24 17.28
#